data_AF-A0AAV0E128-F1
#
_entry.id   AF-A0AAV0E128-F1
#
_cell.length_a   1.000
_cell.length_b   1.000
_cell.length_c   1.000
_cell.angle_alpha   90.00
_cell.angle_beta   90.00
_cell.angle_gamma   90.00
#
_symmetry.space_group_name_H-M   'P 1'
#
loop_
_entity.id
_entity.type
_entity.pdbx_description
1 polymer ?
#
loop_
_entity_poly.entity_id
_entity_poly.type
_entity_poly.pdbx_seq_one_letter_code
_entity_poly.pdbx_strand_id
1 'polypeptide(L)'
;MYLHQRGITLPNLNYDNILVVKEKSMFKAKISSIEAAIHGSHRRKEIDMHKVGLIFYHILAGELPKDQIHFNIYILNENCLNVEEARHLLTLLVHPSPSRR
;
A
#
# COMPACT_ATOMS: atom_id res chain seq x y z
N MET A 1 8.43 -7.69 -1.10
CA MET A 1 7.47 -7.75 -2.24
C MET A 1 8.14 -8.33 -3.50
N TYR A 2 7.41 -9.07 -4.36
CA TYR A 2 7.94 -9.77 -5.57
C TYR A 2 8.71 -8.87 -6.56
N LEU A 3 8.23 -7.65 -6.83
CA LEU A 3 8.91 -6.69 -7.71
C LEU A 3 10.18 -6.14 -7.06
N HIS A 4 10.13 -5.83 -5.76
CA HIS A 4 11.29 -5.34 -5.01
C HIS A 4 12.44 -6.35 -4.95
N GLN A 5 12.13 -7.66 -4.96
CA GLN A 5 13.13 -8.74 -5.07
C GLN A 5 13.86 -8.72 -6.42
N ARG A 6 13.25 -8.14 -7.46
CA ARG A 6 13.83 -7.95 -8.80
C ARG A 6 14.42 -6.54 -8.99
N GLY A 7 14.50 -5.75 -7.91
CA GLY A 7 14.98 -4.37 -7.97
C GLY A 7 14.01 -3.40 -8.62
N ILE A 8 12.74 -3.77 -8.84
CA ILE A 8 11.74 -2.92 -9.51
C ILE A 8 10.85 -2.24 -8.47
N THR A 9 10.56 -0.96 -8.66
CA THR A 9 9.63 -0.14 -7.86
C THR A 9 8.54 0.49 -8.73
N LEU A 10 7.40 0.80 -8.12
CA LEU A 10 6.20 1.34 -8.77
C LEU A 10 5.88 2.74 -8.21
N PRO A 11 6.59 3.79 -8.67
CA PRO A 11 6.47 5.13 -8.11
C PRO A 11 5.06 5.72 -8.23
N ASN A 12 4.26 5.24 -9.18
CA ASN A 12 2.89 5.72 -9.41
C ASN A 12 1.82 4.82 -8.77
N LEU A 13 2.20 3.80 -7.99
CA LEU A 13 1.27 2.88 -7.35
C LEU A 13 0.21 3.64 -6.52
N ASN A 14 -1.06 3.38 -6.81
CA ASN A 14 -2.26 3.83 -6.11
C ASN A 14 -3.38 2.77 -6.27
N TYR A 15 -4.56 3.04 -5.71
CA TYR A 15 -5.69 2.10 -5.74
C TYR A 15 -6.28 1.92 -7.15
N ASP A 16 -6.21 2.92 -8.02
CA ASP A 16 -6.64 2.81 -9.44
C ASP A 16 -5.80 1.79 -10.22
N ASN A 17 -4.58 1.49 -9.75
CA ASN A 17 -3.74 0.47 -10.35
C ASN A 17 -4.09 -0.96 -9.92
N ILE A 18 -5.06 -1.16 -9.02
CA ILE A 18 -5.46 -2.49 -8.54
C ILE A 18 -6.72 -2.94 -9.27
N LEU A 19 -6.57 -3.89 -10.19
CA LEU A 19 -7.68 -4.48 -10.94
C LEU A 19 -8.12 -5.80 -10.30
N VAL A 20 -9.43 -5.95 -10.07
CA VAL A 20 -10.02 -7.22 -9.65
C VAL A 20 -10.54 -7.95 -10.89
N VAL A 21 -9.91 -9.07 -11.23
CA VAL A 21 -10.22 -9.87 -12.41
C VAL A 21 -10.82 -11.22 -11.97
N LYS A 22 -11.93 -11.63 -12.59
CA LYS A 22 -12.49 -12.98 -12.40
C LYS A 22 -11.73 -13.97 -13.27
N GLU A 23 -11.03 -14.90 -12.64
CA GLU A 23 -10.35 -16.01 -13.30
C GLU A 23 -11.00 -17.34 -12.90
N LYS A 24 -11.69 -17.98 -13.86
CA LYS A 24 -12.45 -19.21 -13.61
C LYS A 24 -13.45 -19.01 -12.46
N SER A 25 -13.25 -19.69 -11.33
CA SER A 25 -14.08 -19.67 -10.14
C SER A 25 -13.59 -18.71 -9.03
N MET A 26 -12.53 -17.93 -9.25
CA MET A 26 -11.97 -17.04 -8.22
C MET A 26 -11.70 -15.62 -8.73
N PHE A 27 -11.82 -14.64 -7.84
CA PHE A 27 -11.35 -13.28 -8.11
C PHE A 27 -9.86 -13.16 -7.75
N LYS A 28 -9.10 -12.46 -8.59
CA LYS A 28 -7.70 -12.14 -8.36
C LYS A 28 -7.46 -10.65 -8.48
N ALA A 29 -6.71 -10.10 -7.54
CA ALA A 29 -6.17 -8.76 -7.65
C ALA A 29 -4.92 -8.78 -8.54
N LYS A 30 -4.83 -7.84 -9.49
CA LYS A 30 -3.68 -7.62 -10.36
C LYS A 30 -3.27 -6.16 -10.27
N ILE A 31 -1.96 -5.93 -10.31
CA ILE A 31 -1.42 -4.59 -10.47
C ILE A 31 -1.37 -4.28 -11.97
N SER A 32 -2.04 -3.22 -12.39
CA SER A 32 -2.01 -2.69 -13.75
C SER A 32 -0.95 -1.58 -13.88
N SER A 33 -0.82 -1.03 -15.08
CA SER A 33 -0.05 0.19 -15.35
C SER A 33 1.42 0.13 -14.92
N ILE A 34 2.08 -0.99 -15.23
CA ILE A 34 3.50 -1.20 -14.91
C ILE A 34 4.46 -0.45 -15.84
N GLU A 35 3.96 0.35 -16.80
CA GLU A 35 4.81 1.09 -17.73
C GLU A 35 5.67 2.15 -17.01
N ALA A 36 5.20 2.64 -15.86
CA ALA A 36 5.95 3.54 -14.99
C ALA A 36 6.91 2.80 -14.03
N ALA A 37 7.06 1.48 -14.15
CA ALA A 37 7.97 0.72 -13.31
C ALA A 37 9.42 1.08 -13.63
N ILE A 38 10.22 1.26 -12.57
CA ILE A 38 11.62 1.66 -12.69
C ILE A 38 12.49 0.81 -11.76
N HIS A 39 13.79 0.74 -12.08
CA HIS A 39 14.76 0.21 -11.13
C HIS A 39 14.83 1.10 -9.89
N GLY A 40 14.65 0.48 -8.72
CA GLY A 40 14.39 1.17 -7.47
C GLY A 40 15.53 1.06 -6.46
N SER A 41 15.93 2.20 -5.90
CA SER A 41 16.77 2.22 -4.69
C SER A 41 15.96 1.76 -3.47
N HIS A 42 16.64 1.45 -2.36
CA HIS A 42 15.98 1.10 -1.10
C HIS A 42 14.94 2.16 -0.69
N ARG A 43 15.28 3.45 -0.78
CA ARG A 43 14.35 4.56 -0.50
C ARG A 43 13.07 4.51 -1.35
N ARG A 44 13.14 4.09 -2.62
CA ARG A 44 11.95 3.96 -3.49
C ARG A 44 11.07 2.78 -3.09
N LYS A 45 11.67 1.68 -2.62
CA LYS A 45 10.91 0.54 -2.07
C LYS A 45 10.08 0.98 -0.87
N GLU A 46 10.63 1.83 -0.01
CA GLU A 46 9.92 2.38 1.16
C GLU A 46 8.76 3.30 0.78
N ILE A 47 8.86 4.01 -0.34
CA ILE A 47 7.76 4.80 -0.88
C ILE A 47 6.64 3.89 -1.40
N ASP A 48 6.97 2.81 -2.11
CA ASP A 48 5.99 1.81 -2.54
C ASP A 48 5.28 1.18 -1.34
N MET A 49 6.02 0.83 -0.28
CA MET A 49 5.44 0.25 0.95
C MET A 49 4.44 1.20 1.61
N HIS A 50 4.76 2.49 1.69
CA HIS A 50 3.83 3.51 2.18
C HIS A 50 2.55 3.57 1.33
N LYS A 51 2.69 3.53 0.00
CA LYS A 51 1.56 3.50 -0.94
C LYS A 51 0.70 2.24 -0.80
N VAL A 52 1.32 1.09 -0.58
CA VAL A 52 0.61 -0.15 -0.26
C VAL A 52 -0.20 0.02 1.03
N GLY A 53 0.36 0.71 2.05
CA GLY A 53 -0.37 1.08 3.25
C GLY A 53 -1.62 1.92 2.95
N LEU A 54 -1.50 2.98 2.13
CA LEU A 54 -2.66 3.81 1.75
C LEU A 54 -3.73 3.01 0.99
N ILE A 55 -3.34 2.13 0.08
CA ILE A 55 -4.26 1.23 -0.63
C ILE A 55 -4.94 0.28 0.34
N PHE A 56 -4.19 -0.30 1.28
CA PHE A 56 -4.72 -1.21 2.29
C PHE A 56 -5.74 -0.52 3.19
N TYR A 57 -5.46 0.69 3.65
CA TYR A 57 -6.44 1.51 4.36
C TYR A 57 -7.70 1.73 3.52
N HIS A 58 -7.54 2.10 2.24
CA HIS A 58 -8.69 2.34 1.36
C HIS A 58 -9.60 1.12 1.23
N ILE A 59 -9.02 -0.09 1.16
CA ILE A 59 -9.77 -1.35 1.14
C ILE A 59 -10.58 -1.55 2.44
N LEU A 60 -10.01 -1.18 3.59
CA LEU A 60 -10.63 -1.39 4.90
C LEU A 60 -11.67 -0.33 5.26
N ALA A 61 -11.38 0.94 4.98
CA ALA A 61 -12.22 2.08 5.35
C ALA A 61 -13.22 2.47 4.24
N GLY A 62 -12.99 2.06 3.00
CA GLY A 62 -13.79 2.47 1.83
C GLY A 62 -13.48 3.89 1.33
N GLU A 63 -12.57 4.61 1.99
CA GLU A 63 -12.14 5.97 1.66
C GLU A 63 -10.62 6.13 1.81
N LEU A 64 -10.04 7.21 1.29
CA LEU A 64 -8.64 7.54 1.52
C LEU A 64 -8.51 8.34 2.82
N PRO A 65 -7.36 8.26 3.51
CA PRO A 65 -7.18 9.06 4.71
C PRO A 65 -7.08 10.53 4.31
N LYS A 66 -7.68 11.40 5.15
CA LYS A 66 -7.76 12.85 4.89
C LYS A 66 -6.38 13.50 4.73
N ASP A 67 -5.41 13.03 5.52
CA ASP A 67 -4.02 13.43 5.42
C ASP A 67 -3.16 12.21 5.08
N GLN A 68 -2.84 12.03 3.79
CA GLN A 68 -2.00 10.92 3.31
C GLN A 68 -0.50 11.12 3.62
N ILE A 69 -0.08 12.36 3.91
CA ILE A 69 1.32 12.71 4.17
C ILE A 69 1.68 12.39 5.61
N HIS A 70 0.84 12.80 6.57
CA HIS A 70 1.02 12.56 8.00
C HIS A 70 0.15 11.40 8.52
N PHE A 71 -0.31 10.53 7.62
CA PHE A 71 -1.28 9.49 7.92
C PHE A 71 -0.89 8.61 9.12
N ASN A 72 0.42 8.38 9.27
CA ASN A 72 1.00 7.62 10.37
C ASN A 72 0.74 8.18 11.78
N ILE A 73 0.41 9.47 11.90
CA ILE A 73 0.10 10.12 13.18
C ILE A 73 -1.35 9.84 13.59
N TYR A 74 -2.24 9.69 12.61
CA TYR A 74 -3.68 9.63 12.83
C TYR A 74 -4.26 8.21 12.83
N ILE A 75 -3.52 7.23 12.30
CA ILE A 75 -3.97 5.84 12.18
C ILE A 75 -4.48 5.22 13.49
N LEU A 76 -3.91 5.60 14.63
CA LEU A 76 -4.30 5.07 15.95
C LEU A 76 -5.64 5.65 16.45
N ASN A 77 -6.06 6.79 15.90
CA ASN A 77 -7.29 7.48 16.28
C ASN A 77 -8.47 7.13 15.37
N GLU A 78 -8.24 6.36 14.31
CA GLU A 78 -9.30 6.01 13.37
C GLU A 78 -9.99 4.70 13.78
N ASN A 79 -11.21 4.83 14.29
CA ASN A 79 -12.08 3.74 14.75
C ASN A 79 -12.52 2.78 13.64
N CYS A 80 -12.15 3.02 12.38
CA CYS A 80 -12.58 2.19 11.25
C CYS A 80 -11.87 0.83 11.18
N LEU A 81 -10.86 0.58 12.01
CA LEU A 81 -10.03 -0.63 11.98
C LEU A 81 -10.31 -1.52 13.20
N ASN A 82 -11.39 -2.30 13.13
CA ASN A 82 -11.80 -3.22 14.20
C ASN A 82 -10.92 -4.49 14.31
N VAL A 83 -10.13 -4.80 13.28
CA VAL A 83 -9.23 -5.97 13.27
C VAL A 83 -7.82 -5.53 13.69
N GLU A 84 -7.36 -6.05 14.82
CA GLU A 84 -6.08 -5.67 15.43
C GLU A 84 -4.90 -5.96 14.49
N GLU A 85 -4.90 -7.10 13.82
CA GLU A 85 -3.85 -7.51 12.87
C GLU A 85 -3.79 -6.57 11.67
N ALA A 86 -4.94 -6.13 11.17
CA ALA A 86 -5.01 -5.17 10.06
C ALA A 86 -4.47 -3.80 10.49
N ARG A 87 -4.83 -3.35 11.70
CA ARG A 87 -4.32 -2.10 12.27
C ARG A 87 -2.81 -2.14 12.49
N HIS A 88 -2.29 -3.26 13.00
CA HIS A 88 -0.86 -3.46 13.21
C HIS A 88 -0.10 -3.46 11.89
N LEU A 89 -0.54 -4.24 10.91
CA LEU A 89 0.06 -4.27 9.57
C LEU A 89 0.05 -2.88 8.93
N LEU A 90 -1.08 -2.19 8.99
CA LEU A 90 -1.18 -0.85 8.41
C LEU A 90 -0.20 0.13 9.07
N THR A 91 -0.07 0.06 10.40
CA THR A 91 0.90 0.88 11.16
C THR A 91 2.34 0.62 10.73
N LEU A 92 2.70 -0.64 10.45
CA LEU A 92 4.02 -0.98 9.91
C LEU A 92 4.20 -0.40 8.50
N LEU A 93 3.23 -0.57 7.60
CA LEU A 93 3.33 -0.13 6.20
C LEU A 93 3.46 1.38 6.05
N VAL A 94 2.80 2.17 6.90
CA VAL A 94 2.80 3.64 6.81
C VAL A 94 3.76 4.30 7.80
N HIS A 95 4.60 3.52 8.49
CA HIS A 95 5.50 4.05 9.51
C HIS A 95 6.39 5.19 8.96
N PRO A 96 6.60 6.30 9.68
CA PRO A 96 7.29 7.48 9.14
C PRO A 96 8.77 7.22 8.82
N SER A 97 9.43 6.39 9.64
CA SER A 97 10.82 6.00 9.43
C SER A 97 10.91 4.90 8.35
N PRO A 98 11.59 5.14 7.21
CA PRO A 98 11.75 4.16 6.15
C PRO A 98 12.47 2.88 6.59
N SER A 99 13.37 2.95 7.56
CA SER A 99 14.07 1.77 8.11
C SER A 99 13.21 0.89 9.03
N ARG A 100 12.02 1.37 9.40
CA ARG A 100 11.07 0.68 10.29
C ARG A 100 9.79 0.26 9.57
N ARG A 101 9.63 0.67 8.30
CA ARG A 101 8.65 0.10 7.38
C ARG A 101 9.18 -1.23 6.85
#